data_AF-W2TZU8-F1
#
_entry.id   AF-W2TZU8-F1
#
_cell.length_a   1.000
_cell.length_b   1.000
_cell.length_c   1.000
_cell.angle_alpha   90.00
_cell.angle_beta   90.00
_cell.angle_gamma   90.00
#
_symmetry.space_group_name_H-M   'P 1'
#
loop_
_entity.id
_entity.type
_entity.pdbx_description
1 polymer ?
#
loop_
_entity_poly.entity_id
_entity_poly.type
_entity_poly.pdbx_seq_one_letter_code
_entity_poly.pdbx_strand_id
1 'polypeptide(L)'
;MLLFQEVIENLLRENERLQEELKEAKSYVDQVDVEAEQQYTELSSEITELCDLVEKKDNEIKAFKEKLADMNKTVEKNNELAEQQKLTAQRQAEIIESLRDELDSEKEKSALLAREKDKILEELNSMKKTIETEKGDALAKDVLLSIELEDMQRELEKQKEILASTSIAQIVNKWERRVLALENEIRERDILIHTQQSVINDLKRTMRENNGVLHSGGSSSDSFQTRDNSPSTRFTVVKYILSDVNSQLANVYAIARILDLSSQELDYLEKSLESKQNKRYLY
;
A
#
# COMPACT_ATOMS: atom_id res chain seq x y z
N MET A 1 -39.10 -52.21 -154.64
CA MET A 1 -37.84 -52.87 -154.27
C MET A 1 -36.86 -51.89 -153.63
N LEU A 2 -36.52 -50.77 -154.29
CA LEU A 2 -35.61 -49.74 -153.75
C LEU A 2 -36.08 -49.11 -152.41
N LEU A 3 -37.35 -48.73 -152.28
CA LEU A 3 -37.93 -48.18 -151.04
C LEU A 3 -37.86 -49.15 -149.83
N PHE A 4 -37.96 -50.46 -150.08
CA PHE A 4 -37.90 -51.46 -149.01
C PHE A 4 -36.46 -51.68 -148.53
N GLN A 5 -35.50 -51.60 -149.45
CA GLN A 5 -34.07 -51.63 -149.17
C GLN A 5 -33.66 -50.43 -148.31
N GLU A 6 -34.13 -49.23 -148.66
CA GLU A 6 -33.85 -47.97 -147.96
C GLU A 6 -34.41 -47.96 -146.53
N VAL A 7 -35.62 -48.50 -146.32
CA VAL A 7 -36.21 -48.64 -144.98
C VAL A 7 -35.42 -49.62 -144.10
N ILE A 8 -34.99 -50.77 -144.65
CA ILE A 8 -34.16 -51.75 -143.92
C ILE A 8 -32.82 -51.13 -143.55
N GLU A 9 -32.19 -50.39 -144.46
CA GLU A 9 -30.90 -49.75 -144.23
C GLU A 9 -31.00 -48.64 -143.16
N ASN A 10 -32.08 -47.87 -143.15
CA ASN A 10 -32.37 -46.88 -142.11
C ASN A 10 -32.61 -47.53 -140.74
N LEU A 11 -33.34 -48.66 -140.68
CA LEU A 11 -33.56 -49.41 -139.44
C LEU A 11 -32.26 -50.02 -138.89
N LEU A 12 -31.35 -50.47 -139.75
CA LEU A 12 -30.04 -50.97 -139.33
C LEU A 12 -29.17 -49.86 -138.73
N ARG A 13 -29.08 -48.70 -139.40
CA ARG A 13 -28.36 -47.53 -138.86
C ARG A 13 -28.94 -47.07 -137.52
N GLU A 14 -30.27 -47.08 -137.39
CA GLU A 14 -30.93 -46.71 -136.14
C GLU A 14 -30.66 -47.74 -135.03
N ASN A 15 -30.61 -49.03 -135.35
CA ASN A 15 -30.26 -50.08 -134.38
C ASN A 15 -28.80 -49.97 -133.92
N GLU A 16 -27.87 -49.68 -134.84
CA GLU A 16 -26.47 -49.38 -134.50
C GLU A 16 -26.38 -48.15 -133.58
N ARG A 17 -27.10 -47.06 -133.89
CA ARG A 17 -27.18 -45.86 -133.05
C ARG A 17 -27.70 -46.18 -131.64
N LEU A 18 -28.81 -46.91 -131.55
CA LEU A 18 -29.41 -47.30 -130.26
C LEU A 18 -28.49 -48.24 -129.45
N GLN A 19 -27.70 -49.08 -130.11
CA GLN A 19 -26.71 -49.92 -129.42
C GLN A 19 -25.54 -49.11 -128.86
N GLU A 20 -25.07 -48.10 -129.61
CA GLU A 20 -24.06 -47.16 -129.14
C GLU A 20 -24.59 -46.35 -127.93
N GLU A 21 -25.82 -45.82 -128.02
CA GLU A 21 -26.48 -45.10 -126.91
C GLU A 21 -26.68 -45.99 -125.68
N LEU A 22 -27.07 -47.26 -125.87
CA LEU A 22 -27.19 -48.23 -124.78
C LEU A 22 -25.84 -48.50 -124.12
N LYS A 23 -24.76 -48.57 -124.90
CA LYS A 23 -23.40 -48.78 -124.40
C LYS A 23 -22.89 -47.57 -123.62
N GLU A 24 -23.15 -46.36 -124.11
CA GLU A 24 -22.84 -45.11 -123.40
C GLU A 24 -23.64 -45.00 -122.10
N ALA A 25 -24.95 -45.27 -122.13
CA ALA A 25 -25.79 -45.25 -120.94
C ALA A 25 -25.32 -46.27 -119.89
N LYS A 26 -24.93 -47.49 -120.30
CA LYS A 26 -24.33 -48.49 -119.41
C LYS A 26 -23.03 -48.01 -118.80
N SER A 27 -22.13 -47.46 -119.61
CA SER A 27 -20.86 -46.90 -119.13
C SER A 27 -21.08 -45.76 -118.14
N TYR A 28 -22.11 -44.94 -118.35
CA TYR A 28 -22.48 -43.86 -117.44
C TYR A 28 -23.02 -44.39 -116.11
N VAL A 29 -23.89 -45.42 -116.15
CA VAL A 29 -24.39 -46.08 -114.93
C VAL A 29 -23.23 -46.69 -114.13
N ASP A 30 -22.32 -47.42 -114.78
CA ASP A 30 -21.16 -48.02 -114.12
C ASP A 30 -20.27 -46.93 -113.45
N GLN A 31 -20.11 -45.77 -114.10
CA GLN A 31 -19.36 -44.65 -113.53
C GLN A 31 -20.07 -44.05 -112.30
N VAL A 32 -21.38 -43.82 -112.38
CA VAL A 32 -22.17 -43.29 -111.27
C VAL A 32 -22.15 -44.26 -110.08
N ASP A 33 -22.21 -45.56 -110.33
CA ASP A 33 -22.14 -46.58 -109.27
C ASP A 33 -20.77 -46.55 -108.57
N VAL A 34 -19.66 -46.45 -109.33
CA VAL A 34 -18.31 -46.32 -108.76
C VAL A 34 -18.16 -45.01 -107.96
N GLU A 35 -18.66 -43.89 -108.47
CA GLU A 35 -18.62 -42.60 -107.77
C GLU A 35 -19.45 -42.63 -106.47
N ALA A 36 -20.62 -43.27 -106.49
CA ALA A 36 -21.47 -43.43 -105.31
C ALA A 36 -20.81 -44.33 -104.25
N GLU A 37 -20.19 -45.45 -104.66
CA GLU A 37 -19.43 -46.31 -103.76
C GLU A 37 -18.25 -45.56 -103.13
N GLN A 38 -17.50 -44.79 -103.94
CA GLN A 38 -16.38 -44.01 -103.44
C GLN A 38 -16.83 -42.98 -102.39
N GLN A 39 -17.87 -42.19 -102.68
CA GLN A 39 -18.44 -41.25 -101.71
C GLN A 39 -18.92 -41.95 -100.44
N TYR A 40 -19.55 -43.11 -100.56
CA TYR A 40 -19.98 -43.89 -99.39
C TYR A 40 -18.80 -44.32 -98.52
N THR A 41 -17.71 -44.80 -99.13
CA THR A 41 -16.50 -45.20 -98.38
C THR A 41 -15.80 -44.01 -97.72
N GLU A 42 -15.70 -42.87 -98.39
CA GLU A 42 -15.10 -41.65 -97.85
C GLU A 42 -15.90 -41.13 -96.64
N LEU A 43 -17.23 -40.99 -96.79
CA LEU A 43 -18.11 -40.58 -95.70
C LEU A 43 -18.10 -41.56 -94.53
N SER A 44 -18.07 -42.87 -94.81
CA SER A 44 -17.98 -43.89 -93.77
C SER A 44 -16.66 -43.82 -93.00
N SER A 45 -15.55 -43.50 -93.67
CA SER A 45 -14.25 -43.26 -93.03
C SER A 45 -14.31 -42.02 -92.14
N GLU A 46 -14.84 -40.91 -92.65
CA GLU A 46 -14.97 -39.66 -91.90
C GLU A 46 -15.86 -39.82 -90.65
N ILE A 47 -16.98 -40.55 -90.76
CA ILE A 47 -17.84 -40.87 -89.62
C ILE A 47 -17.07 -41.66 -88.55
N THR A 48 -16.24 -42.63 -88.96
CA THR A 48 -15.46 -43.44 -88.02
C THR A 48 -14.43 -42.58 -87.27
N GLU A 49 -13.72 -41.70 -87.98
CA GLU A 49 -12.77 -40.77 -87.37
C GLU A 49 -13.44 -39.80 -86.39
N LEU A 50 -14.63 -39.29 -86.74
CA LEU A 50 -15.42 -38.43 -85.86
C LEU A 50 -15.87 -39.18 -84.60
N CYS A 51 -16.29 -40.44 -84.73
CA CYS A 51 -16.64 -41.28 -83.57
C CYS A 51 -15.45 -41.49 -82.63
N ASP A 52 -14.27 -41.81 -83.16
CA ASP A 52 -13.04 -41.98 -82.37
C ASP A 52 -12.65 -40.67 -81.66
N LEU A 53 -12.80 -39.53 -82.35
CA LEU A 53 -12.54 -38.22 -81.76
C LEU A 53 -13.50 -37.90 -80.61
N VAL A 54 -14.79 -38.21 -80.78
CA VAL A 54 -15.80 -38.03 -79.73
C VAL A 54 -15.47 -38.90 -78.51
N GLU A 55 -15.13 -40.17 -78.70
CA GLU A 55 -14.76 -41.07 -77.59
C GLU A 55 -13.52 -40.54 -76.84
N LYS A 56 -12.51 -40.09 -77.57
CA LYS A 56 -11.32 -39.48 -76.97
C LYS A 56 -11.67 -38.26 -76.13
N LYS A 57 -12.54 -37.38 -76.63
CA LYS A 57 -12.99 -36.17 -75.93
C LYS A 57 -13.83 -36.51 -74.70
N ASP A 58 -14.69 -37.51 -74.77
CA ASP A 58 -15.46 -37.98 -73.62
C ASP A 58 -14.56 -38.54 -72.51
N ASN A 59 -13.50 -39.26 -72.88
CA ASN A 59 -12.51 -39.76 -71.92
C ASN A 59 -11.69 -38.62 -71.28
N GLU A 60 -11.28 -37.62 -72.06
CA GLU A 60 -10.64 -36.40 -71.53
C GLU A 60 -11.56 -35.66 -70.54
N ILE A 61 -12.85 -35.51 -70.86
CA ILE A 61 -13.84 -34.86 -69.98
C ILE A 61 -14.01 -35.63 -68.67
N LYS A 62 -14.08 -36.97 -68.71
CA LYS A 62 -14.15 -37.80 -67.49
C LYS A 62 -12.92 -37.58 -66.60
N ALA A 63 -11.72 -37.63 -67.17
CA ALA A 63 -10.48 -37.41 -66.44
C ALA A 63 -10.40 -35.99 -65.82
N PHE A 64 -10.88 -34.96 -66.53
CA PHE A 64 -10.96 -33.61 -65.98
C PHE A 64 -11.98 -33.48 -64.85
N LYS A 65 -13.14 -34.16 -64.94
CA LYS A 65 -14.14 -34.17 -63.87
C LYS A 65 -13.60 -34.81 -62.58
N GLU A 66 -12.87 -35.92 -62.69
CA GLU A 66 -12.23 -36.56 -61.54
C GLU A 66 -11.20 -35.64 -60.88
N LYS A 67 -10.30 -35.03 -61.67
CA LYS A 67 -9.33 -34.05 -61.15
C LYS A 67 -9.99 -32.86 -60.46
N LEU A 68 -11.11 -32.37 -61.01
CA LEU A 68 -11.85 -31.27 -60.42
C LEU A 68 -12.48 -31.66 -59.08
N ALA A 69 -13.01 -32.88 -58.96
CA ALA A 69 -13.54 -33.41 -57.70
C ALA A 69 -12.44 -33.52 -56.62
N ASP A 70 -11.25 -34.02 -56.99
CA ASP A 70 -10.10 -34.11 -56.08
C ASP A 70 -9.59 -32.74 -55.64
N MET A 71 -9.52 -31.79 -56.57
CA MET A 71 -9.17 -30.40 -56.27
C MET A 71 -10.18 -29.76 -55.31
N ASN A 72 -11.48 -29.93 -55.54
CA ASN A 72 -12.51 -29.40 -54.64
C ASN A 72 -12.38 -29.96 -53.23
N LYS A 73 -12.16 -31.27 -53.08
CA LYS A 73 -11.93 -31.91 -51.77
C LYS A 73 -10.70 -31.34 -51.06
N THR A 74 -9.65 -31.03 -51.82
CA THR A 74 -8.43 -30.43 -51.27
C THR A 74 -8.67 -28.98 -50.82
N VAL A 75 -9.45 -28.22 -51.58
CA VAL A 75 -9.87 -26.85 -51.23
C VAL A 75 -10.71 -26.84 -49.95
N GLU A 76 -11.69 -27.74 -49.82
CA GLU A 76 -12.50 -27.88 -48.61
C GLU A 76 -11.64 -28.16 -47.38
N LYS A 77 -10.73 -29.15 -47.48
CA LYS A 77 -9.79 -29.47 -46.39
C LYS A 77 -8.89 -28.30 -46.02
N ASN A 78 -8.39 -27.56 -47.01
CA ASN A 78 -7.55 -26.38 -46.75
C ASN A 78 -8.34 -25.25 -46.08
N ASN A 79 -9.61 -25.06 -46.44
CA ASN A 79 -10.50 -24.09 -45.79
C ASN A 79 -10.77 -24.47 -44.33
N GLU A 80 -11.03 -25.75 -44.04
CA GLU A 80 -11.18 -26.23 -42.66
C GLU A 80 -9.92 -25.97 -41.81
N LEU A 81 -8.73 -26.24 -42.37
CA LEU A 81 -7.46 -25.96 -41.70
C LEU A 81 -7.25 -24.46 -41.48
N ALA A 82 -7.60 -23.62 -42.44
CA ALA A 82 -7.50 -22.16 -42.31
C ALA A 82 -8.41 -21.62 -41.19
N GLU A 83 -9.65 -22.09 -41.10
CA GLU A 83 -10.56 -21.69 -40.02
C GLU A 83 -10.08 -22.20 -38.65
N GLN A 84 -9.56 -23.43 -38.56
CA GLN A 84 -8.96 -23.94 -37.33
C GLN A 84 -7.74 -23.11 -36.88
N GLN A 85 -6.88 -22.72 -37.84
CA GLN A 85 -5.74 -21.85 -37.55
C GLN A 85 -6.18 -20.46 -37.07
N LYS A 86 -7.21 -19.88 -37.69
CA LYS A 86 -7.78 -18.59 -37.29
C LYS A 86 -8.33 -18.61 -35.86
N LEU A 87 -9.10 -19.65 -35.51
CA LEU A 87 -9.60 -19.84 -34.14
C LEU A 87 -8.46 -20.01 -33.12
N THR A 88 -7.42 -20.76 -33.49
CA THR A 88 -6.23 -20.96 -32.65
C THR A 88 -5.48 -19.65 -32.44
N ALA A 89 -5.29 -18.85 -33.50
CA ALA A 89 -4.64 -17.55 -33.42
C ALA A 89 -5.42 -16.56 -32.55
N GLN A 90 -6.76 -16.55 -32.67
CA GLN A 90 -7.61 -15.72 -31.80
C GLN A 90 -7.45 -16.11 -30.33
N ARG A 91 -7.53 -17.40 -30.00
CA ARG A 91 -7.34 -17.89 -28.63
C ARG A 91 -5.95 -17.55 -28.09
N GLN A 92 -4.91 -17.66 -28.92
CA GLN A 92 -3.55 -17.27 -28.53
C GLN A 92 -3.46 -15.77 -28.24
N ALA A 93 -4.12 -14.91 -29.02
CA ALA A 93 -4.16 -13.48 -28.78
C ALA A 93 -4.81 -13.14 -27.42
N GLU A 94 -5.95 -13.77 -27.10
CA GLU A 94 -6.64 -13.62 -25.81
C GLU A 94 -5.75 -14.05 -24.63
N ILE A 95 -5.04 -15.18 -24.75
CA ILE A 95 -4.10 -15.65 -23.71
C ILE A 95 -2.94 -14.65 -23.53
N ILE A 96 -2.38 -14.13 -24.61
CA ILE A 96 -1.28 -13.16 -24.55
C ILE A 96 -1.73 -11.87 -23.85
N GLU A 97 -2.94 -11.40 -24.11
CA GLU A 97 -3.50 -10.22 -23.45
C GLU A 97 -3.68 -10.45 -21.95
N SER A 98 -4.30 -11.57 -21.56
CA SER A 98 -4.44 -11.94 -20.14
C SER A 98 -3.10 -12.02 -19.41
N LEU A 99 -2.07 -12.62 -20.03
CA LEU A 99 -0.74 -12.72 -19.43
C LEU A 99 -0.04 -11.36 -19.31
N ARG A 100 -0.34 -10.40 -20.20
CA ARG A 100 0.19 -9.04 -20.09
C ARG A 100 -0.44 -8.30 -18.92
N ASP A 101 -1.75 -8.41 -18.74
CA ASP A 101 -2.45 -7.81 -17.61
C ASP A 101 -1.97 -8.37 -16.28
N GLU A 102 -1.80 -9.69 -16.18
CA GLU A 102 -1.22 -10.35 -15.00
C GLU A 102 0.21 -9.86 -14.71
N LEU A 103 1.04 -9.76 -15.76
CA LEU A 103 2.42 -9.27 -15.62
C LEU A 103 2.46 -7.82 -15.13
N ASP A 104 1.59 -6.95 -15.64
CA ASP A 104 1.56 -5.55 -15.23
C ASP A 104 1.03 -5.39 -13.79
N SER A 105 0.04 -6.19 -13.39
CA SER A 105 -0.41 -6.26 -12.00
C SER A 105 0.70 -6.72 -11.05
N GLU A 106 1.47 -7.74 -11.42
CA GLU A 106 2.56 -8.24 -10.58
C GLU A 106 3.74 -7.24 -10.51
N LYS A 107 4.02 -6.51 -11.60
CA LYS A 107 5.00 -5.40 -11.56
C LYS A 107 4.58 -4.29 -10.60
N GLU A 108 3.30 -3.90 -10.62
CA GLU A 108 2.79 -2.87 -9.71
C GLU A 108 2.90 -3.32 -8.25
N LYS A 109 2.50 -4.56 -7.95
CA LYS A 109 2.64 -5.16 -6.63
C LYS A 109 4.11 -5.23 -6.17
N SER A 110 5.02 -5.63 -7.06
CA SER A 110 6.46 -5.64 -6.79
C SER A 110 7.00 -4.24 -6.48
N ALA A 111 6.55 -3.23 -7.22
CA ALA A 111 6.91 -1.84 -6.98
C ALA A 111 6.38 -1.32 -5.63
N LEU A 112 5.19 -1.73 -5.20
CA LEU A 112 4.66 -1.40 -3.86
C LEU A 112 5.50 -2.06 -2.76
N LEU A 113 5.79 -3.35 -2.87
CA LEU A 113 6.62 -4.08 -1.91
C LEU A 113 8.03 -3.49 -1.80
N ALA A 114 8.62 -3.03 -2.90
CA ALA A 114 9.90 -2.34 -2.89
C ALA A 114 9.85 -1.05 -2.06
N ARG A 115 8.80 -0.22 -2.24
CA ARG A 115 8.62 1.01 -1.44
C ARG A 115 8.38 0.71 0.04
N GLU A 116 7.59 -0.31 0.35
CA GLU A 116 7.36 -0.73 1.74
C GLU A 116 8.66 -1.21 2.41
N LYS A 117 9.46 -2.00 1.68
CA LYS A 117 10.79 -2.43 2.15
C LYS A 117 11.68 -1.23 2.45
N ASP A 118 11.74 -0.24 1.56
CA ASP A 118 12.56 0.95 1.76
C ASP A 118 12.12 1.75 2.98
N LYS A 119 10.80 1.92 3.18
CA LYS A 119 10.23 2.56 4.37
C LYS A 119 10.60 1.83 5.66
N ILE A 120 10.47 0.50 5.69
CA ILE A 120 10.84 -0.31 6.86
C ILE A 120 12.34 -0.20 7.16
N LEU A 121 13.19 -0.15 6.12
CA LEU A 121 14.62 0.06 6.29
C LEU A 121 14.95 1.44 6.88
N GLU A 122 14.26 2.49 6.46
CA GLU A 122 14.39 3.83 7.06
C GLU A 122 13.98 3.84 8.53
N GLU A 123 12.83 3.26 8.87
CA GLU A 123 12.33 3.13 10.24
C GLU A 123 13.31 2.34 11.13
N LEU A 124 13.85 1.22 10.61
CA LEU A 124 14.85 0.41 11.30
C LEU A 124 16.12 1.21 11.60
N ASN A 125 16.62 1.96 10.62
CA ASN A 125 17.83 2.79 10.78
C ASN A 125 17.60 3.93 11.79
N SER A 126 16.42 4.55 11.77
CA SER A 126 16.04 5.57 12.76
C SER A 126 16.01 5.00 14.17
N MET A 127 15.34 3.85 14.36
CA MET A 127 15.26 3.18 15.66
C MET A 127 16.63 2.77 16.17
N LYS A 128 17.49 2.22 15.30
CA LYS A 128 18.87 1.85 15.66
C LYS A 128 19.64 3.06 16.18
N LYS A 129 19.54 4.22 15.52
CA LYS A 129 20.19 5.45 15.95
C LYS A 129 19.70 5.90 17.34
N THR A 130 18.39 5.85 17.57
CA THR A 130 17.80 6.19 18.88
C THR A 130 18.31 5.26 19.99
N ILE A 131 18.36 3.95 19.74
CA ILE A 131 18.89 2.97 20.69
C ILE A 131 20.38 3.23 20.98
N GLU A 132 21.18 3.55 19.97
CA GLU A 132 22.60 3.89 20.15
C GLU A 132 22.78 5.15 21.01
N THR A 133 21.95 6.18 20.82
CA THR A 133 21.98 7.40 21.65
C THR A 133 21.55 7.12 23.08
N GLU A 134 20.44 6.41 23.29
CA GLU A 134 19.94 6.07 24.62
C GLU A 134 20.93 5.19 25.40
N LYS A 135 21.58 4.24 24.71
CA LYS A 135 22.66 3.43 25.29
C LYS A 135 23.84 4.30 25.73
N GLY A 136 24.23 5.27 24.90
CA GLY A 136 25.28 6.24 25.23
C GLY A 136 24.94 7.06 26.47
N ASP A 137 23.73 7.59 26.53
CA ASP A 137 23.24 8.39 27.65
C ASP A 137 23.13 7.56 28.94
N ALA A 138 22.66 6.32 28.85
CA ALA A 138 22.58 5.40 29.98
C ALA A 138 23.98 5.08 30.54
N LEU A 139 24.96 4.81 29.68
CA LEU A 139 26.35 4.60 30.10
C LEU A 139 26.96 5.86 30.73
N ALA A 140 26.69 7.04 30.17
CA ALA A 140 27.16 8.30 30.76
C ALA A 140 26.57 8.53 32.16
N LYS A 141 25.28 8.23 32.34
CA LYS A 141 24.61 8.31 33.65
C LYS A 141 25.19 7.31 34.66
N ASP A 142 25.48 6.08 34.22
CA ASP A 142 26.12 5.05 35.06
C ASP A 142 27.50 5.48 35.56
N VAL A 143 28.30 6.11 34.70
CA VAL A 143 29.61 6.69 35.08
C VAL A 143 29.43 7.80 36.12
N LEU A 144 28.48 8.72 35.93
CA LEU A 144 28.22 9.80 36.89
C LEU A 144 27.79 9.27 38.26
N LEU A 145 26.87 8.30 38.30
CA LEU A 145 26.43 7.66 39.54
C LEU A 145 27.58 6.91 40.22
N SER A 146 28.45 6.27 39.44
CA SER A 146 29.66 5.61 39.98
C SER A 146 30.59 6.61 40.65
N ILE A 147 30.83 7.77 40.05
CA ILE A 147 31.64 8.85 40.65
C ILE A 147 31.01 9.34 41.96
N GLU A 148 29.69 9.60 41.98
CA GLU A 148 28.98 10.06 43.17
C GLU A 148 29.03 9.02 44.31
N LEU A 149 28.88 7.74 43.99
CA LEU A 149 29.03 6.65 44.96
C LEU A 149 30.45 6.60 45.54
N GLU A 150 31.48 6.74 44.70
CA GLU A 150 32.86 6.81 45.17
C GLU A 150 33.11 8.01 46.09
N ASP A 151 32.55 9.18 45.77
CA ASP A 151 32.65 10.38 46.61
C ASP A 151 31.96 10.19 47.97
N MET A 152 30.74 9.64 47.97
CA MET A 152 30.04 9.31 49.21
C MET A 152 30.81 8.30 50.04
N GLN A 153 31.45 7.32 49.40
CA GLN A 153 32.25 6.31 50.09
C GLN A 153 33.54 6.90 50.67
N ARG A 154 34.20 7.83 49.97
CA ARG A 154 35.34 8.59 50.49
C ARG A 154 34.95 9.42 51.72
N GLU A 155 33.83 10.14 51.67
CA GLU A 155 33.36 10.95 52.80
C GLU A 155 32.94 10.08 53.99
N LEU A 156 32.29 8.95 53.75
CA LEU A 156 31.97 7.97 54.79
C LEU A 156 33.23 7.46 55.49
N GLU A 157 34.26 7.08 54.73
CA GLU A 157 35.50 6.56 55.31
C GLU A 157 36.25 7.63 56.12
N LYS A 158 36.27 8.86 55.63
CA LYS A 158 36.79 10.01 56.36
C LYS A 158 36.04 10.24 57.68
N GLN A 159 34.72 10.12 57.69
CA GLN A 159 33.93 10.21 58.93
C GLN A 159 34.28 9.09 59.92
N LYS A 160 34.48 7.86 59.45
CA LYS A 160 34.95 6.75 60.30
C LYS A 160 36.33 7.01 60.89
N GLU A 161 37.28 7.52 60.09
CA GLU A 161 38.63 7.85 60.55
C GLU A 161 38.62 8.95 61.62
N ILE A 162 37.81 10.00 61.42
CA ILE A 162 37.58 11.05 62.42
C ILE A 162 37.03 10.43 63.71
N LEU A 163 36.01 9.58 63.62
CA LEU A 163 35.42 8.93 64.79
C LEU A 163 36.42 8.04 65.53
N ALA A 164 37.24 7.28 64.81
CA ALA A 164 38.27 6.41 65.39
C ALA A 164 39.41 7.19 66.06
N SER A 165 39.79 8.34 65.49
CA SER A 165 40.87 9.20 66.03
C SER A 165 40.41 10.12 67.17
N THR A 166 39.11 10.40 67.29
CA THR A 166 38.57 11.26 68.35
C THR A 166 38.19 10.41 69.57
N SER A 167 38.84 10.63 70.72
CA SER A 167 38.47 9.94 71.96
C SER A 167 37.04 10.30 72.37
N ILE A 168 36.27 9.33 72.87
CA ILE A 168 34.92 9.53 73.41
C ILE A 168 34.90 10.69 74.42
N ALA A 169 35.95 10.84 75.23
CA ALA A 169 36.09 11.95 76.17
C ALA A 169 36.18 13.33 75.47
N GLN A 170 36.85 13.43 74.33
CA GLN A 170 36.93 14.67 73.54
C GLN A 170 35.58 15.00 72.88
N ILE A 171 34.85 13.98 72.42
CA ILE A 171 33.50 14.15 71.87
C ILE A 171 32.56 14.69 72.96
N VAL A 172 32.53 14.04 74.11
CA VAL A 172 31.72 14.44 75.27
C VAL A 172 32.06 15.86 75.69
N ASN A 173 33.34 16.21 75.81
CA ASN A 173 33.76 17.55 76.21
C ASN A 173 33.31 18.64 75.21
N LYS A 174 33.34 18.35 73.90
CA LYS A 174 32.87 19.29 72.87
C LYS A 174 31.35 19.51 72.96
N TRP A 175 30.59 18.45 73.23
CA TRP A 175 29.15 18.53 73.47
C TRP A 175 28.83 19.30 74.75
N GLU A 176 29.52 19.01 75.86
CA GLU A 176 29.37 19.73 77.14
C GLU A 176 29.60 21.23 76.97
N ARG A 177 30.67 21.63 76.25
CA ARG A 177 30.93 23.06 75.96
C ARG A 177 29.82 23.70 75.14
N ARG A 178 29.25 22.98 74.17
CA ARG A 178 28.18 23.53 73.33
C ARG A 178 26.88 23.67 74.12
N VAL A 179 26.55 22.69 74.95
CA VAL A 179 25.39 22.75 75.86
C VAL A 179 25.54 23.94 76.80
N LEU A 180 26.71 24.09 77.43
CA LEU A 180 26.98 25.19 78.35
C LEU A 180 26.88 26.58 77.68
N ALA A 181 27.33 26.70 76.42
CA ALA A 181 27.15 27.93 75.65
C ALA A 181 25.67 28.25 75.38
N LEU A 182 24.86 27.24 75.02
CA LEU A 182 23.43 27.41 74.79
C LEU A 182 22.67 27.73 76.08
N GLU A 183 23.05 27.11 77.20
CA GLU A 183 22.47 27.41 78.51
C GLU A 183 22.74 28.86 78.94
N ASN A 184 23.93 29.39 78.64
CA ASN A 184 24.24 30.80 78.90
C ASN A 184 23.42 31.74 78.00
N GLU A 185 23.28 31.43 76.70
CA GLU A 185 22.41 32.21 75.81
C GLU A 185 20.95 32.22 76.29
N ILE A 186 20.44 31.10 76.80
CA ILE A 186 19.08 31.02 77.37
C ILE A 186 18.99 31.89 78.61
N ARG A 187 19.96 31.81 79.52
CA ARG A 187 19.97 32.64 80.73
C ARG A 187 20.02 34.14 80.40
N GLU A 188 20.79 34.53 79.39
CA GLU A 188 20.83 35.91 78.90
C GLU A 188 19.48 36.34 78.32
N ARG A 189 18.83 35.48 77.53
CA ARG A 189 17.46 35.72 77.05
C ARG A 189 16.47 35.87 78.22
N ASP A 190 16.56 35.04 79.25
CA ASP A 190 15.69 35.13 80.43
C ASP A 190 15.90 36.44 81.19
N ILE A 191 17.16 36.89 81.36
CA ILE A 191 17.46 38.20 81.95
C ILE A 191 16.86 39.33 81.12
N LEU A 192 16.99 39.27 79.79
CA LEU A 192 16.39 40.26 78.88
C LEU A 192 14.86 40.25 78.99
N ILE A 193 14.24 39.07 79.03
CA ILE A 193 12.79 38.92 79.20
C ILE A 193 12.36 39.52 80.54
N HIS A 194 13.03 39.21 81.65
CA HIS A 194 12.71 39.80 82.95
C HIS A 194 12.88 41.32 82.96
N THR A 195 13.93 41.84 82.33
CA THR A 195 14.19 43.27 82.23
C THR A 195 13.11 43.96 81.39
N GLN A 196 12.75 43.38 80.24
CA GLN A 196 11.65 43.84 79.40
C GLN A 196 10.32 43.80 80.17
N GLN A 197 10.07 42.75 80.93
CA GLN A 197 8.86 42.63 81.75
C GLN A 197 8.79 43.70 82.85
N SER A 198 9.93 44.04 83.46
CA SER A 198 10.01 45.14 84.42
C SER A 198 9.67 46.47 83.75
N VAL A 199 10.29 46.79 82.60
CA VAL A 199 10.00 48.00 81.84
C VAL A 199 8.53 48.06 81.42
N ILE A 200 7.96 46.95 80.97
CA ILE A 200 6.53 46.86 80.65
C ILE A 200 5.67 47.12 81.89
N ASN A 201 6.03 46.58 83.04
CA ASN A 201 5.30 46.81 84.29
C ASN A 201 5.39 48.28 84.75
N ASP A 202 6.56 48.90 84.60
CA ASP A 202 6.77 50.31 84.89
C ASP A 202 5.95 51.19 83.93
N LEU A 203 6.00 50.93 82.62
CA LEU A 203 5.16 51.60 81.63
C LEU A 203 3.66 51.41 81.89
N LYS A 204 3.22 50.21 82.30
CA LYS A 204 1.83 49.94 82.71
C LYS A 204 1.45 50.72 83.97
N ARG A 205 2.38 50.95 84.90
CA ARG A 205 2.17 51.77 86.10
C ARG A 205 2.08 53.26 85.73
N THR A 206 3.01 53.76 84.91
CA THR A 206 3.00 55.13 84.38
C THR A 206 1.74 55.39 83.54
N MET A 207 1.28 54.43 82.73
CA MET A 207 -0.01 54.50 82.00
C MET A 207 -1.23 54.51 82.93
N ARG A 208 -1.19 53.85 84.11
CA ARG A 208 -2.25 53.95 85.12
C ARG A 208 -2.24 55.28 85.88
N GLU A 209 -1.09 55.91 86.04
CA GLU A 209 -0.93 57.19 86.75
C GLU A 209 -1.17 58.42 85.85
N ASN A 210 -1.07 58.29 84.52
CA ASN A 210 -1.10 59.44 83.59
C ASN A 210 -2.36 59.56 82.70
N ASN A 211 -3.45 58.82 82.98
CA ASN A 211 -4.73 58.98 82.29
C ASN A 211 -5.94 58.71 83.21
N GLY A 212 -6.32 59.73 83.99
CA GLY A 212 -7.74 60.02 84.16
C GLY A 212 -8.22 60.74 82.91
N VAL A 213 -9.36 60.30 82.35
CA VAL A 213 -10.09 60.83 81.18
C VAL A 213 -9.91 60.01 79.88
N LEU A 214 -11.01 59.31 79.58
CA LEU A 214 -11.54 58.78 78.31
C LEU A 214 -11.15 57.38 77.80
N HIS A 215 -12.25 56.68 77.50
CA HIS A 215 -12.45 55.44 76.76
C HIS A 215 -11.51 55.22 75.57
N SER A 216 -11.14 53.96 75.35
CA SER A 216 -11.61 53.16 74.21
C SER A 216 -10.71 51.94 74.06
N GLY A 217 -11.30 50.86 73.58
CA GLY A 217 -10.66 49.56 73.43
C GLY A 217 -9.40 49.57 72.58
N GLY A 218 -8.62 48.51 72.72
CA GLY A 218 -7.58 48.22 71.75
C GLY A 218 -6.51 47.27 72.23
N SER A 219 -6.78 45.98 72.00
CA SER A 219 -5.78 45.04 71.46
C SER A 219 -4.62 44.61 72.37
N SER A 220 -4.90 43.56 73.16
CA SER A 220 -3.88 42.63 73.63
C SER A 220 -3.54 41.66 72.50
N SER A 221 -2.39 41.86 71.85
CA SER A 221 -1.68 40.77 71.19
C SER A 221 -1.05 39.90 72.26
N ASP A 222 -1.55 38.68 72.42
CA ASP A 222 -0.74 37.61 73.02
C ASP A 222 -1.19 36.22 72.56
N SER A 223 -0.24 35.30 72.58
CA SER A 223 -0.29 33.86 72.35
C SER A 223 -0.26 33.35 70.91
N PHE A 224 0.97 33.02 70.49
CA PHE A 224 1.26 31.82 69.72
C PHE A 224 0.45 30.64 70.28
N GLN A 225 -0.62 30.26 69.58
CA GLN A 225 -1.14 28.90 69.62
C GLN A 225 -0.76 28.23 68.31
N THR A 226 0.12 27.25 68.41
CA THR A 226 0.32 26.20 67.42
C THR A 226 -1.01 25.50 67.17
N ARG A 227 -1.76 25.92 66.15
CA ARG A 227 -2.71 25.10 65.39
C ARG A 227 -3.17 25.89 64.17
N ASP A 228 -2.36 25.86 63.10
CA ASP A 228 -2.74 26.40 61.80
C ASP A 228 -3.93 25.63 61.21
N ASN A 229 -5.14 26.07 61.55
CA ASN A 229 -6.35 25.82 60.78
C ASN A 229 -6.88 27.17 60.31
N SER A 230 -6.06 27.88 59.54
CA SER A 230 -6.39 29.21 59.02
C SER A 230 -7.54 29.13 58.01
N PRO A 231 -8.52 30.06 58.03
CA PRO A 231 -9.58 30.14 57.01
C PRO A 231 -9.02 30.32 55.59
N SER A 232 -7.78 30.81 55.47
CA SER A 232 -7.08 31.10 54.22
C SER A 232 -6.78 29.84 53.40
N THR A 233 -6.30 28.75 54.01
CA THR A 233 -6.00 27.50 53.27
C THR A 233 -7.27 26.82 52.76
N ARG A 234 -8.35 26.84 53.56
CA ARG A 234 -9.68 26.39 53.09
C ARG A 234 -10.19 27.27 51.94
N PHE A 235 -9.98 28.58 52.02
CA PHE A 235 -10.35 29.50 50.94
C PHE A 235 -9.54 29.24 49.67
N THR A 236 -8.25 28.90 49.76
CA THR A 236 -7.40 28.54 48.63
C THR A 236 -7.85 27.23 47.97
N VAL A 237 -8.20 26.22 48.76
CA VAL A 237 -8.74 24.94 48.24
C VAL A 237 -10.10 25.14 47.58
N VAL A 238 -10.99 25.93 48.19
CA VAL A 238 -12.30 26.27 47.59
C VAL A 238 -12.12 27.11 46.32
N LYS A 239 -11.18 28.06 46.30
CA LYS A 239 -10.84 28.85 45.12
C LYS A 239 -10.28 27.98 43.99
N TYR A 240 -9.47 26.97 44.30
CA TYR A 240 -8.99 26.00 43.33
C TYR A 240 -10.14 25.13 42.77
N ILE A 241 -11.07 24.67 43.62
CA ILE A 241 -12.23 23.87 43.18
C ILE A 241 -13.19 24.68 42.29
N LEU A 242 -13.28 25.99 42.51
CA LEU A 242 -14.17 26.90 41.79
C LEU A 242 -13.52 27.67 40.62
N SER A 243 -12.20 27.57 40.44
CA SER A 243 -11.51 28.21 39.31
C SER A 243 -11.78 27.49 37.99
N ASP A 244 -11.58 28.18 36.88
CA ASP A 244 -11.70 27.59 35.54
C ASP A 244 -10.65 26.49 35.32
N VAL A 245 -10.93 25.60 34.36
CA VAL A 245 -10.07 24.42 34.13
C VAL A 245 -8.67 24.80 33.70
N ASN A 246 -8.51 25.92 32.98
CA ASN A 246 -7.19 26.45 32.64
C ASN A 246 -6.38 26.84 33.89
N SER A 247 -6.99 27.50 34.88
CA SER A 247 -6.31 27.79 36.15
C SER A 247 -6.05 26.54 36.99
N GLN A 248 -6.95 25.56 36.96
CA GLN A 248 -6.74 24.29 37.66
C GLN A 248 -5.57 23.51 37.05
N LEU A 249 -5.49 23.47 35.72
CA LEU A 249 -4.44 22.79 34.97
C LEU A 249 -3.08 23.48 35.15
N ALA A 250 -3.03 24.82 35.14
CA ALA A 250 -1.81 25.57 35.45
C ALA A 250 -1.23 25.24 36.84
N ASN A 251 -2.12 25.09 37.84
CA ASN A 251 -1.72 24.65 39.18
C ASN A 251 -1.27 23.17 39.20
N VAL A 252 -1.90 22.29 38.41
CA VAL A 252 -1.46 20.89 38.25
C VAL A 252 -0.06 20.83 37.65
N TYR A 253 0.23 21.61 36.61
CA TYR A 253 1.59 21.70 36.04
C TYR A 253 2.61 22.25 37.04
N ALA A 254 2.24 23.25 37.84
CA ALA A 254 3.11 23.81 38.88
C ALA A 254 3.43 22.77 39.98
N ILE A 255 2.43 22.00 40.43
CA ILE A 255 2.60 20.95 41.43
C ILE A 255 3.37 19.77 40.84
N ALA A 256 3.08 19.36 39.60
CA ALA A 256 3.77 18.28 38.92
C ALA A 256 5.27 18.54 38.76
N ARG A 257 5.64 19.81 38.53
CA ARG A 257 7.03 20.25 38.50
C ARG A 257 7.72 20.23 39.87
N ILE A 258 6.97 20.44 40.95
CA ILE A 258 7.53 20.37 42.32
C ILE A 258 7.70 18.91 42.76
N LEU A 259 6.84 18.02 42.26
CA LEU A 259 6.80 16.60 42.64
C LEU A 259 7.49 15.68 41.62
N ASP A 260 8.13 16.23 40.59
CA ASP A 260 8.79 15.50 39.48
C ASP A 260 7.93 14.35 38.91
N LEU A 261 6.65 14.63 38.65
CA LEU A 261 5.72 13.64 38.07
C LEU A 261 6.15 13.25 36.64
N SER A 262 6.01 11.97 36.30
CA SER A 262 6.27 11.49 34.93
C SER A 262 5.23 12.02 33.95
N SER A 263 5.58 12.10 32.66
CA SER A 263 4.66 12.56 31.61
C SER A 263 3.37 11.74 31.57
N GLN A 264 3.43 10.44 31.87
CA GLN A 264 2.26 9.56 31.89
C GLN A 264 1.32 9.84 33.07
N GLU A 265 1.87 10.20 34.25
CA GLU A 265 1.08 10.60 35.42
C GLU A 265 0.43 11.97 35.24
N LEU A 266 1.13 12.89 34.57
CA LEU A 266 0.62 14.21 34.21
C LEU A 266 -0.54 14.12 33.20
N ASP A 267 -0.38 13.31 32.16
CA ASP A 267 -1.40 13.04 31.13
C ASP A 267 -2.68 12.45 31.75
N TYR A 268 -2.52 11.58 32.75
CA TYR A 268 -3.64 10.98 33.46
C TYR A 268 -4.40 12.01 34.32
N LEU A 269 -3.68 12.93 34.98
CA LEU A 269 -4.27 14.00 35.77
C LEU A 269 -5.01 15.02 34.89
N GLU A 270 -4.45 15.37 33.74
CA GLU A 270 -5.07 16.26 32.75
C GLU A 270 -6.39 15.67 32.21
N LYS A 271 -6.37 14.42 31.73
CA LYS A 271 -7.57 13.71 31.25
C LYS A 271 -8.64 13.54 32.33
N SER A 272 -8.24 13.31 33.58
CA SER A 272 -9.16 13.18 34.71
C SER A 272 -9.86 14.50 35.04
N LEU A 273 -9.14 15.62 34.92
CA LEU A 273 -9.67 16.96 35.14
C LEU A 273 -10.65 17.38 34.04
N GLU A 274 -10.30 17.13 32.77
CA GLU A 274 -11.16 17.37 31.60
C GLU A 274 -12.44 16.51 31.63
N SER A 275 -12.32 15.23 32.01
CA SER A 275 -13.45 14.31 32.13
C SER A 275 -14.48 14.76 33.19
N LYS A 276 -14.02 15.36 34.30
CA LYS A 276 -14.89 15.93 35.34
C LYS A 276 -15.65 17.17 34.86
N GLN A 277 -15.07 17.98 33.99
CA GLN A 277 -15.74 19.16 33.42
C GLN A 277 -16.85 18.75 32.44
N ASN A 278 -16.59 17.76 31.58
CA ASN A 278 -17.61 17.25 30.64
C ASN A 278 -18.85 16.69 31.35
N LYS A 279 -18.70 16.12 32.55
CA LYS A 279 -19.85 15.68 33.38
C LYS A 279 -20.60 16.83 34.06
N ARG A 280 -20.00 18.01 34.21
CA ARG A 280 -20.60 19.20 34.85
C ARG A 280 -21.48 20.03 33.90
N TYR A 281 -21.37 19.81 32.59
CA TYR A 281 -22.20 20.43 31.55
C TYR A 281 -23.34 19.51 31.03
N LEU A 282 -23.47 18.31 31.59
CA LEU A 282 -24.49 17.32 31.22
C LEU A 282 -25.66 17.25 32.22
N TYR A 283 -25.76 18.23 33.12
CA TYR A 283 -26.90 18.48 34.01
C TYR A 283 -27.23 19.98 34.04
#